data_AF-A0A7Y5FFG7-F1
#
_entry.id   AF-A0A7Y5FFG7-F1
#
_cell.length_a   1.000
_cell.length_b   1.000
_cell.length_c   1.000
_cell.angle_alpha   90.00
_cell.angle_beta   90.00
_cell.angle_gamma   90.00
#
_symmetry.space_group_name_H-M   'P 1'
#
loop_
_entity.id
_entity.type
_entity.pdbx_description
1 polymer ?
#
loop_
_entity_poly.entity_id
_entity_poly.type
_entity_poly.pdbx_seq_one_letter_code
_entity_poly.pdbx_strand_id
1 'polypeptide(L)'
;AVAPRAALANYVVDCDRALIDLAGPLQQIADSLTALNLMYSARNLADCSGIYHRTVQALQARCPHIETPEAGRARSAEAIARWYAERRELILIQDALAQADLIKPGAVMFFGRDLRVYRKLKPEQALAAVHHLGIVVSVERDAEGNVISYRLFQGRAPGKPAATTSFHWRQPARPTFPPFGNGEQQWIGLARLVNASSY
;
A
#
# COMPACT_ATOMS: atom_id res chain seq x y z
N ALA A 1 -31.71 -11.06 8.78
CA ALA A 1 -31.02 -10.50 7.59
C ALA A 1 -29.96 -9.53 8.09
N VAL A 2 -28.68 -9.84 7.91
CA VAL A 2 -27.60 -8.91 8.25
C VAL A 2 -27.63 -7.81 7.20
N ALA A 3 -27.75 -6.56 7.62
CA ALA A 3 -27.70 -5.42 6.73
C ALA A 3 -26.45 -5.53 5.81
N PRO A 4 -26.54 -5.17 4.52
CA PRO A 4 -25.36 -5.12 3.67
C PRO A 4 -24.36 -4.19 4.35
N ARG A 5 -23.18 -4.73 4.70
CA ARG A 5 -22.05 -3.95 5.22
C ARG A 5 -21.88 -2.76 4.29
N ALA A 6 -22.25 -1.56 4.75
CA ALA A 6 -21.89 -0.33 4.05
C ALA A 6 -20.37 -0.44 3.81
N ALA A 7 -19.95 -0.41 2.55
CA ALA A 7 -18.55 -0.55 2.21
C ALA A 7 -17.80 0.58 2.90
N LEU A 8 -17.07 0.25 3.98
CA LEU A 8 -16.37 1.24 4.78
C LEU A 8 -15.49 2.10 3.86
N ALA A 9 -15.53 3.42 4.08
CA ALA A 9 -14.78 4.37 3.25
C ALA A 9 -13.27 4.08 3.29
N ASN A 10 -12.78 3.61 4.46
CA ASN A 10 -11.39 3.30 4.73
C ASN A 10 -11.22 1.88 5.29
N TYR A 11 -9.99 1.36 5.27
CA TYR A 11 -9.67 0.20 6.09
C TYR A 11 -9.58 0.61 7.56
N VAL A 12 -9.89 -0.35 8.40
CA VAL A 12 -10.09 -0.20 9.83
C VAL A 12 -9.43 -1.37 10.52
N VAL A 13 -8.92 -1.13 11.72
CA VAL A 13 -8.28 -2.14 12.57
C VAL A 13 -9.01 -2.21 13.91
N ASP A 14 -9.21 -3.41 14.44
CA ASP A 14 -9.60 -3.59 15.83
C ASP A 14 -8.35 -3.60 16.71
N CYS A 15 -8.28 -2.61 17.60
CA CYS A 15 -7.27 -2.49 18.63
C CYS A 15 -7.97 -2.53 19.98
N ASP A 16 -7.95 -3.69 20.63
CA ASP A 16 -8.51 -3.89 21.97
C ASP A 16 -9.99 -3.48 22.09
N ARG A 17 -10.83 -3.89 21.11
CA ARG A 17 -12.26 -3.60 21.00
C ARG A 17 -12.58 -2.16 20.59
N ALA A 18 -11.59 -1.41 20.12
CA ALA A 18 -11.78 -0.12 19.51
C ALA A 18 -11.47 -0.21 18.01
N LEU A 19 -12.47 0.10 17.18
CA LEU A 19 -12.27 0.19 15.74
C LEU A 19 -11.60 1.52 15.39
N ILE A 20 -10.41 1.45 14.83
CA ILE A 20 -9.63 2.60 14.40
C ILE A 20 -9.67 2.70 12.88
N ASP A 21 -10.17 3.81 12.35
CA ASP A 21 -10.01 4.19 10.95
C ASP A 21 -8.53 4.49 10.67
N LEU A 22 -7.93 3.78 9.72
CA LEU A 22 -6.50 3.91 9.42
C LEU A 22 -6.11 5.23 8.76
N ALA A 23 -7.03 6.00 8.19
CA ALA A 23 -6.70 7.23 7.46
C ALA A 23 -5.94 8.24 8.33
N GLY A 24 -6.49 8.57 9.51
CA GLY A 24 -5.88 9.53 10.44
C GLY A 24 -4.52 9.08 10.98
N PRO A 25 -4.42 7.89 11.59
CA PRO A 25 -3.16 7.35 12.12
C PRO A 25 -2.06 7.22 11.05
N LEU A 26 -2.39 6.72 9.85
CA LEU A 26 -1.39 6.56 8.80
C LEU A 26 -0.89 7.89 8.25
N GLN A 27 -1.77 8.90 8.12
CA GLN A 27 -1.34 10.25 7.77
C GLN A 27 -0.36 10.81 8.81
N GLN A 28 -0.67 10.70 10.10
CA GLN A 28 0.22 11.15 11.18
C GLN A 28 1.57 10.42 11.19
N ILE A 29 1.57 9.10 10.95
CA ILE A 29 2.81 8.30 10.88
C ILE A 29 3.63 8.73 9.67
N ALA A 30 3.00 8.91 8.50
CA ALA A 30 3.66 9.34 7.29
C ALA A 30 4.29 10.74 7.44
N ASP A 31 3.57 11.68 8.07
CA ASP A 31 4.07 13.03 8.33
C ASP A 31 5.26 13.00 9.31
N SER A 32 5.17 12.22 10.38
CA SER A 32 6.25 12.06 11.36
C SER A 32 7.51 11.47 10.72
N LEU A 33 7.36 10.41 9.91
CA LEU A 33 8.50 9.78 9.22
C LEU A 33 9.07 10.66 8.10
N THR A 34 8.23 11.45 7.43
CA THR A 34 8.67 12.42 6.42
C THR A 34 9.51 13.53 7.08
N ALA A 35 9.10 14.01 8.26
CA ALA A 35 9.83 15.03 9.02
C ALA A 35 11.25 14.60 9.44
N LEU A 36 11.51 13.29 9.53
CA LEU A 36 12.85 12.75 9.78
C LEU A 36 13.80 12.84 8.56
N ASN A 37 13.29 13.23 7.39
CA ASN A 37 14.05 13.38 6.14
C ASN A 37 14.93 12.16 5.82
N LEU A 38 14.36 10.97 5.95
CA LEU A 38 15.08 9.69 5.78
C LEU A 38 15.48 9.47 4.32
N MET A 39 16.75 9.75 3.99
CA MET A 39 17.30 9.48 2.66
C MET A 39 17.28 8.00 2.32
N TYR A 40 16.93 7.67 1.07
CA TYR A 40 16.83 6.30 0.58
C TYR A 40 18.07 5.47 0.93
N SER A 41 17.86 4.41 1.71
CA SER A 41 18.92 3.51 2.18
C SER A 41 18.32 2.19 2.64
N ALA A 42 18.72 1.09 1.99
CA ALA A 42 18.33 -0.25 2.42
C ALA A 42 18.90 -0.59 3.81
N ARG A 43 20.13 -0.16 4.11
CA ARG A 43 20.76 -0.41 5.43
C ARG A 43 19.98 0.24 6.58
N ASN A 44 19.39 1.42 6.34
CA ASN A 44 18.74 2.21 7.38
C ASN A 44 17.21 2.08 7.36
N LEU A 45 16.65 1.07 6.69
CA LEU A 45 15.19 0.90 6.52
C LEU A 45 14.51 2.17 5.96
N ALA A 46 15.13 2.80 4.96
CA ALA A 46 14.62 4.00 4.29
C ALA A 46 14.37 3.77 2.78
N ASP A 47 14.54 2.55 2.29
CA ASP A 47 14.03 2.12 0.99
C ASP A 47 12.52 1.80 1.07
N CYS A 48 11.92 1.39 -0.05
CA CYS A 48 10.47 1.19 -0.15
C CYS A 48 9.91 0.22 0.91
N SER A 49 10.49 -0.97 1.02
CA SER A 49 10.12 -1.95 2.03
C SER A 49 10.55 -1.57 3.45
N GLY A 50 11.64 -0.84 3.62
CA GLY A 50 12.07 -0.32 4.92
C GLY A 50 11.09 0.71 5.49
N ILE A 51 10.58 1.60 4.64
CA ILE A 51 9.54 2.56 5.04
C ILE A 51 8.22 1.88 5.37
N TYR A 52 7.87 0.80 4.65
CA TYR A 52 6.76 -0.06 5.07
C TYR A 52 6.97 -0.60 6.49
N HIS A 53 8.15 -1.17 6.78
CA HIS A 53 8.47 -1.71 8.11
C HIS A 53 8.39 -0.64 9.22
N ARG A 54 8.93 0.56 8.96
CA ARG A 54 8.80 1.68 9.90
C ARG A 54 7.36 2.09 10.13
N THR A 55 6.53 2.06 9.09
CA THR A 55 5.12 2.42 9.17
C THR A 55 4.35 1.41 10.02
N VAL A 56 4.54 0.11 9.77
CA VAL A 56 3.87 -0.94 10.56
C VAL A 56 4.35 -0.97 12.01
N GLN A 57 5.63 -0.72 12.28
CA GLN A 57 6.15 -0.61 13.65
C GLN A 57 5.53 0.57 14.40
N ALA A 58 5.40 1.73 13.75
CA ALA A 58 4.75 2.88 14.34
C ALA A 58 3.24 2.64 14.57
N LEU A 59 2.59 1.86 13.71
CA LEU A 59 1.21 1.44 13.91
C LEU A 59 1.07 0.42 15.04
N GLN A 60 1.98 -0.55 15.15
CA GLN A 60 2.05 -1.53 16.25
C GLN A 60 2.23 -0.86 17.61
N ALA A 61 2.97 0.25 17.69
CA ALA A 61 3.07 1.05 18.92
C ALA A 61 1.72 1.62 19.37
N ARG A 62 0.75 1.78 18.46
CA ARG A 62 -0.63 2.21 18.75
C ARG A 62 -1.60 1.04 18.88
N CYS A 63 -1.27 -0.10 18.28
CA CYS A 63 -2.11 -1.29 18.19
C CYS A 63 -1.24 -2.56 18.25
N PRO A 64 -0.85 -3.01 19.45
CA PRO A 64 0.19 -4.03 19.61
C PRO A 64 -0.13 -5.39 19.00
N HIS A 65 -1.41 -5.68 18.76
CA HIS A 65 -1.88 -6.99 18.31
C HIS A 65 -1.98 -7.15 16.78
N ILE A 66 -1.61 -6.13 15.99
CA ILE A 66 -1.58 -6.30 14.53
C ILE A 66 -0.42 -7.23 14.13
N GLU A 67 -0.77 -8.24 13.34
CA GLU A 67 0.20 -9.13 12.75
C GLU A 67 0.78 -8.50 11.48
N THR A 68 2.10 -8.40 11.41
CA THR A 68 2.81 -7.78 10.29
C THR A 68 4.10 -8.55 10.00
N PRO A 69 4.57 -8.59 8.74
CA PRO A 69 5.82 -9.26 8.42
C PRO A 69 6.99 -8.62 9.19
N GLU A 70 7.84 -9.43 9.79
CA GLU A 70 9.06 -8.97 10.44
C GLU A 70 10.12 -8.58 9.40
N ALA A 71 10.81 -7.46 9.62
CA ALA A 71 11.88 -7.01 8.73
C ALA A 71 13.01 -8.03 8.54
N GLY A 72 13.27 -8.90 9.54
CA GLY A 72 14.27 -9.97 9.45
C GLY A 72 13.85 -11.14 8.56
N ARG A 73 12.56 -11.34 8.33
CA ARG A 73 12.00 -12.45 7.52
C ARG A 73 11.54 -11.99 6.14
N ALA A 74 10.96 -10.79 6.06
CA ALA A 74 10.37 -10.23 4.85
C ALA A 74 10.92 -8.83 4.58
N ARG A 75 12.23 -8.75 4.28
CA ARG A 75 12.93 -7.47 4.09
C ARG A 75 12.61 -6.79 2.76
N SER A 76 12.43 -7.54 1.69
CA SER A 76 12.21 -7.03 0.33
C SER A 76 10.73 -6.83 0.03
N ALA A 77 10.42 -6.03 -1.00
CA ALA A 77 9.04 -5.84 -1.45
C ALA A 77 8.40 -7.17 -1.90
N GLU A 78 9.15 -8.01 -2.61
CA GLU A 78 8.73 -9.37 -2.96
C GLU A 78 8.44 -10.21 -1.71
N ALA A 79 9.33 -10.21 -0.71
CA ALA A 79 9.14 -11.04 0.48
C ALA A 79 7.94 -10.59 1.33
N ILE A 80 7.65 -9.29 1.36
CA ILE A 80 6.42 -8.77 1.98
C ILE A 80 5.18 -9.24 1.19
N ALA A 81 5.21 -9.14 -0.14
CA ALA A 81 4.11 -9.66 -0.98
C ALA A 81 3.91 -11.17 -0.77
N ARG A 82 5.00 -11.93 -0.63
CA ARG A 82 4.99 -13.36 -0.36
C ARG A 82 4.37 -13.67 1.00
N TRP A 83 4.71 -12.91 2.04
CA TRP A 83 4.09 -13.02 3.36
C TRP A 83 2.57 -12.86 3.29
N TYR A 84 2.06 -11.85 2.58
CA TYR A 84 0.62 -11.69 2.35
C TYR A 84 0.03 -12.83 1.50
N ALA A 85 0.77 -13.35 0.51
CA ALA A 85 0.29 -14.43 -0.35
C ALA A 85 0.14 -15.77 0.41
N GLU A 86 1.11 -16.12 1.25
CA GLU A 86 1.07 -17.32 2.10
C GLU A 86 -0.14 -17.34 3.04
N ARG A 87 -0.61 -16.15 3.40
CA ARG A 87 -1.78 -15.93 4.26
C ARG A 87 -3.09 -15.77 3.48
N ARG A 88 -3.05 -15.88 2.15
CA ARG A 88 -4.20 -15.62 1.24
C ARG A 88 -4.76 -14.19 1.36
N GLU A 89 -3.93 -13.24 1.77
CA GLU A 89 -4.26 -11.83 1.94
C GLU A 89 -3.82 -10.97 0.75
N LEU A 90 -2.95 -11.49 -0.12
CA LEU A 90 -2.53 -10.82 -1.35
C LEU A 90 -3.62 -10.93 -2.43
N ILE A 91 -4.14 -9.79 -2.86
CA ILE A 91 -5.08 -9.65 -3.98
C ILE A 91 -4.29 -9.26 -5.23
N LEU A 92 -4.37 -10.08 -6.28
CA LEU A 92 -3.78 -9.74 -7.57
C LEU A 92 -4.67 -8.77 -8.34
N ILE A 93 -4.03 -7.80 -9.00
CA ILE A 93 -4.73 -6.78 -9.76
C ILE A 93 -4.63 -7.12 -11.24
N GLN A 94 -5.79 -7.40 -11.83
CA GLN A 94 -5.92 -7.73 -13.25
C GLN A 94 -6.41 -6.53 -14.05
N ASP A 95 -7.25 -5.69 -13.44
CA ASP A 95 -7.75 -4.44 -14.01
C ASP A 95 -7.79 -3.37 -12.91
N ALA A 96 -6.87 -2.41 -13.00
CA ALA A 96 -6.73 -1.33 -12.02
C ALA A 96 -7.96 -0.41 -11.97
N LEU A 97 -8.66 -0.20 -13.09
CA LEU A 97 -9.83 0.67 -13.13
C LEU A 97 -11.05 -0.04 -12.54
N ALA A 98 -11.22 -1.33 -12.84
CA ALA A 98 -12.31 -2.15 -12.30
C ALA A 98 -12.14 -2.44 -10.80
N GLN A 99 -10.90 -2.48 -10.30
CA GLN A 99 -10.57 -2.78 -8.90
C GLN A 99 -10.21 -1.54 -8.08
N ALA A 100 -10.52 -0.34 -8.58
CA ALA A 100 -10.14 0.93 -7.97
C ALA A 100 -10.75 1.14 -6.57
N ASP A 101 -11.86 0.47 -6.25
CA ASP A 101 -12.52 0.52 -4.95
C ASP A 101 -11.68 -0.11 -3.82
N LEU A 102 -10.71 -0.96 -4.16
CA LEU A 102 -9.73 -1.50 -3.21
C LEU A 102 -8.73 -0.44 -2.73
N ILE A 103 -8.57 0.68 -3.46
CA ILE A 103 -7.67 1.76 -3.08
C ILE A 103 -8.31 2.54 -1.93
N LYS A 104 -7.82 2.28 -0.71
CA LYS A 104 -8.27 2.90 0.54
C LYS A 104 -7.04 3.17 1.43
N PRO A 105 -7.09 4.15 2.34
CA PRO A 105 -6.06 4.30 3.36
C PRO A 105 -5.83 2.97 4.10
N GLY A 106 -4.56 2.57 4.19
CA GLY A 106 -4.16 1.24 4.67
C GLY A 106 -4.03 0.17 3.59
N ALA A 107 -4.25 0.48 2.31
CA ALA A 107 -3.86 -0.42 1.23
C ALA A 107 -2.33 -0.43 1.08
N VAL A 108 -1.75 -1.64 1.06
CA VAL A 108 -0.36 -1.88 0.69
C VAL A 108 -0.34 -2.18 -0.80
N MET A 109 0.19 -1.24 -1.59
CA MET A 109 0.22 -1.33 -3.05
C MET A 109 1.53 -1.96 -3.47
N PHE A 110 1.48 -3.00 -4.31
CA PHE A 110 2.64 -3.62 -4.93
C PHE A 110 2.71 -3.28 -6.41
N PHE A 111 3.87 -2.82 -6.85
CA PHE A 111 4.09 -2.39 -8.23
C PHE A 111 5.13 -3.26 -8.93
N GLY A 112 4.92 -3.45 -10.22
CA GLY A 112 5.86 -4.12 -11.11
C GLY A 112 7.07 -3.27 -11.48
N ARG A 113 7.87 -3.77 -12.42
CA ARG A 113 9.01 -3.03 -12.97
C ARG A 113 8.55 -1.95 -13.95
N ASP A 114 9.39 -0.93 -14.11
CA ASP A 114 9.16 0.19 -15.03
C ASP A 114 8.93 -0.31 -16.47
N LEU A 115 7.99 0.34 -17.17
CA LEU A 115 7.67 0.11 -18.59
C LEU A 115 7.25 -1.32 -18.94
N ARG A 116 6.93 -2.16 -17.94
CA ARG A 116 6.40 -3.50 -18.18
C ARG A 116 4.89 -3.52 -18.03
N VAL A 117 4.24 -4.16 -18.99
CA VAL A 117 2.80 -4.43 -18.96
C VAL A 117 2.58 -5.87 -18.52
N TYR A 118 1.84 -6.00 -17.43
CA TYR A 118 1.48 -7.26 -16.80
C TYR A 118 0.00 -7.54 -17.07
N ARG A 119 -0.30 -8.73 -17.62
CA ARG A 119 -1.67 -9.19 -17.91
C ARG A 119 -1.81 -10.61 -17.42
N LYS A 120 -2.90 -10.91 -16.71
CA LYS A 120 -3.26 -12.29 -16.29
C LYS A 120 -2.13 -12.97 -15.51
N LEU A 121 -1.48 -12.23 -14.61
CA LEU A 121 -0.40 -12.78 -13.80
C LEU A 121 -0.92 -13.89 -12.91
N LYS A 122 -0.25 -15.04 -12.94
CA LYS A 122 -0.39 -16.08 -11.91
C LYS A 122 0.28 -15.60 -10.62
N PRO A 123 -0.11 -16.11 -9.44
CA PRO A 123 0.46 -15.69 -8.15
C PRO A 123 2.00 -15.70 -8.11
N GLU A 124 2.62 -16.80 -8.51
CA GLU A 124 4.08 -16.97 -8.58
C GLU A 124 4.76 -15.87 -9.43
N GLN A 125 4.16 -15.54 -10.58
CA GLN A 125 4.66 -14.53 -11.50
C GLN A 125 4.47 -13.12 -10.94
N ALA A 126 3.36 -12.88 -10.24
CA ALA A 126 3.11 -11.60 -9.59
C ALA A 126 4.13 -11.33 -8.49
N LEU A 127 4.44 -12.34 -7.65
CA LEU A 127 5.46 -12.22 -6.61
C LEU A 127 6.82 -11.85 -7.21
N ALA A 128 7.30 -12.61 -8.21
CA ALA A 128 8.57 -12.33 -8.88
C ALA A 128 8.58 -11.00 -9.66
N ALA A 129 7.41 -10.46 -9.99
CA ALA A 129 7.28 -9.18 -10.66
C ALA A 129 7.32 -7.97 -9.71
N VAL A 130 7.07 -8.16 -8.41
CA VAL A 130 7.08 -7.08 -7.41
C VAL A 130 8.46 -6.42 -7.37
N HIS A 131 8.49 -5.14 -7.66
CA HIS A 131 9.70 -4.33 -7.67
C HIS A 131 9.64 -3.20 -6.63
N HIS A 132 8.44 -2.71 -6.35
CA HIS A 132 8.23 -1.56 -5.48
C HIS A 132 6.94 -1.70 -4.68
N LEU A 133 6.85 -0.99 -3.56
CA LEU A 133 5.64 -0.91 -2.76
C LEU A 133 5.50 0.43 -2.04
N GLY A 134 4.29 0.70 -1.57
CA GLY A 134 3.98 1.80 -0.67
C GLY A 134 2.64 1.59 0.03
N ILE A 135 2.33 2.49 0.96
CA ILE A 135 1.09 2.44 1.75
C ILE A 135 0.22 3.63 1.37
N VAL A 136 -1.03 3.38 0.99
CA VAL A 136 -2.00 4.45 0.71
C VAL A 136 -2.35 5.13 2.03
N VAL A 137 -2.21 6.46 2.06
CA VAL A 137 -2.52 7.28 3.25
C VAL A 137 -3.75 8.16 3.06
N SER A 138 -4.10 8.50 1.83
CA SER A 138 -5.34 9.21 1.51
C SER A 138 -5.81 8.87 0.10
N VAL A 139 -7.10 9.04 -0.15
CA VAL A 139 -7.74 8.76 -1.45
C VAL A 139 -8.67 9.91 -1.79
N GLU A 140 -8.62 10.34 -3.05
CA GLU A 140 -9.51 11.36 -3.61
C GLU A 140 -10.57 10.67 -4.49
N ARG A 141 -11.82 11.12 -4.35
CA ARG A 141 -12.97 10.57 -5.07
C ARG A 141 -13.74 11.68 -5.79
N ASP A 142 -14.34 11.34 -6.92
CA ASP A 142 -15.32 12.21 -7.60
C ASP A 142 -16.68 12.23 -6.87
N ALA A 143 -17.63 13.00 -7.40
CA ALA A 143 -18.97 13.14 -6.84
C ALA A 143 -19.75 11.82 -6.87
N GLU A 144 -19.41 10.93 -7.80
CA GLU A 144 -19.98 9.60 -7.96
C GLU A 144 -19.30 8.55 -7.04
N GLY A 145 -18.27 8.95 -6.28
CA GLY A 145 -17.55 8.11 -5.34
C GLY A 145 -16.44 7.26 -5.97
N ASN A 146 -16.15 7.42 -7.26
CA ASN A 146 -15.06 6.73 -7.93
C ASN A 146 -13.72 7.29 -7.45
N VAL A 147 -12.73 6.42 -7.26
CA VAL A 147 -11.36 6.86 -6.99
C VAL A 147 -10.80 7.57 -8.23
N ILE A 148 -10.34 8.81 -8.04
CA ILE A 148 -9.68 9.61 -9.08
C ILE A 148 -8.18 9.75 -8.84
N SER A 149 -7.75 9.75 -7.59
CA SER A 149 -6.34 9.79 -7.20
C SER A 149 -6.10 9.20 -5.82
N TYR A 150 -4.85 8.91 -5.47
CA TYR A 150 -4.47 8.60 -4.10
C TYR A 150 -3.08 9.14 -3.75
N ARG A 151 -2.81 9.20 -2.44
CA ARG A 151 -1.50 9.54 -1.90
C ARG A 151 -0.82 8.30 -1.33
N LEU A 152 0.45 8.11 -1.67
CA LEU A 152 1.24 6.93 -1.34
C LEU A 152 2.43 7.33 -0.49
N PHE A 153 2.52 6.80 0.73
CA PHE A 153 3.72 6.92 1.56
C PHE A 153 4.70 5.79 1.25
N GLN A 154 5.95 6.16 0.92
CA GLN A 154 6.94 5.22 0.39
C GLN A 154 8.37 5.72 0.56
N GLY A 155 9.32 4.79 0.67
CA GLY A 155 10.72 5.05 0.36
C GLY A 155 10.86 5.18 -1.16
N ARG A 156 11.33 6.33 -1.66
CA ARG A 156 11.20 6.67 -3.09
C ARG A 156 12.27 6.00 -3.96
N ALA A 157 13.44 6.60 -4.05
CA ALA A 157 14.55 6.18 -4.91
C ALA A 157 15.86 6.74 -4.36
N PRO A 158 17.03 6.23 -4.78
CA PRO A 158 18.33 6.81 -4.43
C PRO A 158 18.36 8.34 -4.64
N GLY A 159 18.92 9.07 -3.67
CA GLY A 159 18.99 10.54 -3.70
C GLY A 159 17.68 11.24 -3.32
N LYS A 160 16.64 10.52 -2.91
CA LYS A 160 15.35 11.08 -2.50
C LYS A 160 14.97 10.61 -1.08
N PRO A 161 14.49 11.50 -0.19
CA PRO A 161 13.94 11.05 1.09
C PRO A 161 12.63 10.29 0.92
N ALA A 162 12.25 9.50 1.91
CA ALA A 162 10.90 8.98 2.06
C ALA A 162 9.89 10.12 2.13
N ALA A 163 8.76 9.97 1.45
CA ALA A 163 7.73 10.99 1.42
C ALA A 163 6.39 10.41 0.93
N THR A 164 5.33 11.17 1.18
CA THR A 164 4.02 10.96 0.56
C THR A 164 4.00 11.57 -0.84
N THR A 165 3.76 10.75 -1.87
CA THR A 165 3.61 11.19 -3.27
C THR A 165 2.14 11.26 -3.68
N SER A 166 1.79 12.08 -4.68
CA SER A 166 0.40 12.38 -5.06
C SER A 166 0.13 12.31 -6.58
N PHE A 167 1.01 11.66 -7.35
CA PHE A 167 0.89 11.56 -8.81
C PHE A 167 0.20 10.26 -9.28
N HIS A 168 -0.60 9.64 -8.41
CA HIS A 168 -1.21 8.33 -8.64
C HIS A 168 -2.66 8.46 -9.10
N TRP A 169 -2.85 8.83 -10.37
CA TRP A 169 -4.16 9.19 -10.92
C TRP A 169 -4.83 8.05 -11.67
N ARG A 170 -6.17 8.06 -11.66
CA ARG A 170 -7.01 7.20 -12.52
C ARG A 170 -6.69 7.44 -14.00
N GLN A 171 -6.56 8.71 -14.37
CA GLN A 171 -6.09 9.16 -15.67
C GLN A 171 -4.70 9.77 -15.49
N PRO A 172 -3.62 9.03 -15.80
CA PRO A 172 -2.27 9.51 -15.58
C PRO A 172 -1.91 10.65 -16.53
N ALA A 173 -1.05 11.56 -16.07
CA ALA A 173 -0.62 12.73 -16.87
C ALA A 173 0.12 12.36 -18.16
N ARG A 174 0.66 11.14 -18.25
CA ARG A 174 1.27 10.60 -19.47
C ARG A 174 0.46 9.39 -19.94
N PRO A 175 0.03 9.34 -21.21
CA PRO A 175 -0.78 8.23 -21.73
C PRO A 175 -0.10 6.86 -21.65
N THR A 176 1.24 6.83 -21.60
CA THR A 176 2.02 5.58 -21.50
C THR A 176 2.09 5.04 -20.08
N PHE A 177 1.69 5.82 -19.06
CA PHE A 177 1.73 5.38 -17.68
C PHE A 177 0.46 4.58 -17.36
N PRO A 178 0.55 3.53 -16.53
CA PRO A 178 -0.62 2.76 -16.14
C PRO A 178 -1.51 3.58 -15.19
N PRO A 179 -2.85 3.47 -15.30
CA PRO A 179 -3.78 3.98 -14.30
C PRO A 179 -3.40 3.54 -12.89
N PHE A 180 -3.46 4.47 -11.93
CA PHE A 180 -3.12 4.24 -10.53
C PHE A 180 -1.68 3.72 -10.29
N GLY A 181 -0.79 3.84 -11.27
CA GLY A 181 0.59 3.40 -11.15
C GLY A 181 1.46 4.27 -10.25
N ASN A 182 2.68 3.81 -10.01
CA ASN A 182 3.76 4.62 -9.44
C ASN A 182 4.69 5.07 -10.57
N GLY A 183 4.31 6.14 -11.27
CA GLY A 183 4.97 6.53 -12.51
C GLY A 183 4.77 5.48 -13.60
N GLU A 184 5.85 4.88 -14.08
CA GLU A 184 5.84 3.83 -15.12
C GLU A 184 5.56 2.43 -14.56
N GLN A 185 5.45 2.29 -13.24
CA GLN A 185 5.25 1.01 -12.58
C GLN A 185 3.76 0.69 -12.47
N GLN A 186 3.35 -0.43 -13.05
CA GLN A 186 1.98 -0.92 -12.98
C GLN A 186 1.65 -1.43 -11.57
N TRP A 187 0.48 -1.07 -11.06
CA TRP A 187 -0.10 -1.68 -9.86
C TRP A 187 -0.52 -3.12 -10.19
N ILE A 188 0.11 -4.10 -9.54
CA ILE A 188 -0.05 -5.54 -9.83
C ILE A 188 -0.58 -6.35 -8.65
N GLY A 189 -0.53 -5.79 -7.44
CA GLY A 189 -0.98 -6.47 -6.23
C GLY A 189 -1.40 -5.48 -5.16
N LEU A 190 -2.28 -5.93 -4.28
CA LEU A 190 -2.72 -5.20 -3.11
C LEU A 190 -2.81 -6.16 -1.91
N ALA A 191 -2.45 -5.66 -0.74
CA ALA A 191 -2.86 -6.27 0.52
C ALA A 191 -3.43 -5.19 1.45
N ARG A 192 -4.15 -5.60 2.48
CA ARG A 192 -4.54 -4.68 3.56
C ARG A 192 -3.39 -4.65 4.57
N LEU A 193 -3.04 -3.46 5.06
CA LEU A 193 -2.00 -3.29 6.06
C LEU A 193 -2.32 -4.07 7.34
N VAL A 194 -3.60 -4.20 7.64
CA VAL A 194 -4.19 -4.96 8.75
C VAL A 194 -5.22 -5.95 8.19
N ASN A 195 -5.26 -7.17 8.73
CA ASN A 195 -6.20 -8.19 8.26
C ASN A 195 -7.66 -7.80 8.59
N ALA A 196 -8.60 -8.22 7.75
CA ALA A 196 -10.03 -8.18 8.01
C ALA A 196 -10.48 -9.14 9.13
N SER A 197 -9.66 -10.14 9.50
CA SER A 197 -9.94 -11.08 10.59
C SER A 197 -9.83 -10.46 12.00
N SER A 198 -9.50 -9.18 12.09
CA SER A 198 -9.68 -8.36 13.29
C SER A 198 -11.17 -7.97 13.52
N TYR A 199 -12.11 -8.71 12.92
CA TYR A 199 -13.56 -8.52 13.01
C TYR A 199 -14.28 -9.83 13.31
#